data_AF-A0A5N6MWP8-F1
#
_entry.id   AF-A0A5N6MWP8-F1
#
_cell.length_a   1.000
_cell.length_b   1.000
_cell.length_c   1.000
_cell.angle_alpha   90.00
_cell.angle_beta   90.00
_cell.angle_gamma   90.00
#
_symmetry.space_group_name_H-M   'P 1'
#
loop_
_entity.id
_entity.type
_entity.pdbx_description
1 polymer ?
#
loop_
_entity_poly.entity_id
_entity_poly.type
_entity_poly.pdbx_seq_one_letter_code
_entity_poly.pdbx_strand_id
1 'polypeptide(L)'
;MDYGRESGGAGATLTPARWSEHWPMTPVEGCPTLFQTICSLPLGYHQYKFIVDGEWRHDEHQPFVTGNYGIVNTVLLTREPDNNPAVLSPHMTSGSSMDVDNETFQRVVRVSDSMSHEPLPRMSEADLEVSRHRISVFLSSHMAYELLPESGKVIALDVDLPVKQAFHILYEQGISTAPLWDFSKGQFVGVLSALDFILIMQELGNRGSNLTEEELQTHTISAWKEAKLYLNKQTTEHGKIFSKRLVQAGPDENLKDVTLKILQNRVATVPITHSTSDDGSYPQLLYLASLSEVLKLVCRYFRHSASSLPILQSPICSFPLGTWVPNIGESNRQPLAILRPNSSLSAALNLFVQAEVSSIPIVDDNDSLLDVYSRSDITALAKDKIYTHINLEEMTVHQALQLRQEPYSLYGATGQRCHMCLRSDSLHKVMERLAKPGVRRVVIVEAGSKRVEGIISLGDIFSAKTGLDEIWFGSKQAFGQNRIGLERVSSEKKKESEWAHFYGSGSSGYNGRYSSFAQGRGG
;
A
#
# COMPACT_ATOMS: atom_id res chain seq x y z
N MET A 1 -18.61 -36.60 3.21
CA MET A 1 -19.01 -35.49 4.08
C MET A 1 -19.92 -36.09 5.09
N ASP A 2 -19.60 -35.90 6.36
CA ASP A 2 -20.18 -36.67 7.46
C ASP A 2 -20.73 -35.67 8.48
N TYR A 3 -21.91 -35.93 9.04
CA TYR A 3 -22.58 -35.04 9.98
C TYR A 3 -23.10 -35.83 11.18
N GLY A 4 -22.59 -35.50 12.38
CA GLY A 4 -23.00 -36.09 13.65
C GLY A 4 -24.18 -35.35 14.28
N ARG A 5 -25.09 -36.09 14.91
CA ARG A 5 -26.35 -35.56 15.46
C ARG A 5 -26.61 -36.07 16.87
N GLU A 6 -27.09 -35.21 17.78
CA GLU A 6 -27.32 -35.54 19.19
C GLU A 6 -28.69 -36.17 19.52
N SER A 7 -29.61 -36.29 18.56
CA SER A 7 -30.97 -36.83 18.78
C SER A 7 -31.53 -37.53 17.53
N GLY A 8 -32.42 -38.52 17.68
CA GLY A 8 -32.84 -39.40 16.58
C GLY A 8 -34.06 -38.90 15.78
N GLY A 9 -33.83 -38.16 14.69
CA GLY A 9 -34.85 -37.72 13.73
C GLY A 9 -34.54 -38.13 12.29
N ALA A 10 -35.55 -38.08 11.42
CA ALA A 10 -35.56 -38.79 10.13
C ALA A 10 -35.15 -37.90 8.93
N GLY A 11 -33.85 -37.70 8.77
CA GLY A 11 -33.25 -37.28 7.49
C GLY A 11 -32.30 -36.08 7.57
N ALA A 12 -31.18 -36.20 6.85
CA ALA A 12 -30.24 -35.12 6.58
C ALA A 12 -30.01 -34.99 5.07
N THR A 13 -29.86 -33.76 4.58
CA THR A 13 -29.65 -33.45 3.15
C THR A 13 -28.58 -32.39 3.02
N LEU A 14 -27.57 -32.63 2.19
CA LEU A 14 -26.51 -31.69 1.87
C LEU A 14 -26.95 -30.78 0.69
N THR A 15 -26.69 -29.48 0.79
CA THR A 15 -26.95 -28.50 -0.28
C THR A 15 -25.69 -27.67 -0.55
N PRO A 16 -25.03 -27.85 -1.72
CA PRO A 16 -23.85 -27.07 -2.11
C PRO A 16 -24.22 -25.70 -2.72
N ALA A 17 -23.20 -24.87 -2.95
CA ALA A 17 -23.23 -23.42 -3.22
C ALA A 17 -24.16 -22.87 -4.33
N ARG A 18 -24.84 -23.72 -5.11
CA ARG A 18 -25.86 -23.32 -6.08
C ARG A 18 -27.29 -23.35 -5.52
N TRP A 19 -27.50 -23.85 -4.30
CA TRP A 19 -28.80 -23.89 -3.58
C TRP A 19 -29.96 -24.59 -4.32
N SER A 20 -29.66 -25.23 -5.45
CA SER A 20 -30.63 -25.81 -6.39
C SER A 20 -30.58 -27.34 -6.45
N GLU A 21 -29.57 -27.94 -5.79
CA GLU A 21 -29.32 -29.37 -5.77
C GLU A 21 -29.33 -29.85 -4.32
N HIS A 22 -30.11 -30.90 -4.06
CA HIS A 22 -30.27 -31.49 -2.74
C HIS A 22 -29.74 -32.92 -2.77
N TRP A 23 -28.68 -33.17 -2.02
CA TRP A 23 -27.96 -34.44 -1.99
C TRP A 23 -28.40 -35.20 -0.73
N PRO A 24 -29.21 -36.28 -0.85
CA PRO A 24 -29.66 -37.03 0.31
C PRO A 24 -28.48 -37.68 1.03
N MET A 25 -28.54 -37.73 2.36
CA MET A 25 -27.55 -38.40 3.20
C MET A 25 -28.11 -39.70 3.78
N THR A 26 -27.29 -40.75 3.80
CA THR A 26 -27.65 -42.04 4.38
C THR A 26 -27.08 -42.16 5.80
N PRO A 27 -27.81 -42.78 6.75
CA PRO A 27 -27.24 -43.09 8.06
C PRO A 27 -26.08 -44.08 7.92
N VAL A 28 -25.03 -43.90 8.71
CA VAL A 28 -23.85 -44.77 8.73
C VAL A 28 -24.20 -46.09 9.43
N GLU A 29 -23.76 -47.20 8.85
CA GLU A 29 -24.07 -48.54 9.34
C GLU A 29 -23.56 -48.75 10.78
N GLY A 30 -24.47 -49.06 11.70
CA GLY A 30 -24.19 -49.17 13.14
C GLY A 30 -24.32 -47.87 13.96
N CYS A 31 -24.42 -46.69 13.33
CA CYS A 31 -24.47 -45.38 14.00
C CYS A 31 -25.68 -44.55 13.53
N PRO A 32 -26.89 -44.69 14.14
CA PRO A 32 -28.10 -43.98 13.70
C PRO A 32 -28.06 -42.44 13.90
N THR A 33 -27.03 -41.94 14.57
CA THR A 33 -26.76 -40.51 14.81
C THR A 33 -25.79 -39.89 13.80
N LEU A 34 -25.16 -40.67 12.94
CA LEU A 34 -24.17 -40.19 11.97
C LEU A 34 -24.72 -40.38 10.55
N PHE A 35 -24.74 -39.30 9.77
CA PHE A 35 -25.19 -39.31 8.38
C PHE A 35 -24.02 -39.00 7.46
N GLN A 36 -23.92 -39.69 6.32
CA GLN A 36 -22.87 -39.53 5.34
C GLN A 36 -23.44 -39.35 3.93
N THR A 37 -22.73 -38.58 3.11
CA THR A 37 -22.87 -38.59 1.65
C THR A 37 -21.53 -38.35 0.97
N ILE A 38 -21.35 -38.89 -0.23
CA ILE A 38 -20.12 -38.77 -1.04
C ILE A 38 -20.45 -37.93 -2.28
N CYS A 39 -19.71 -36.83 -2.46
CA CYS A 39 -19.99 -35.86 -3.51
C CYS A 39 -18.72 -35.53 -4.28
N SER A 40 -18.76 -35.68 -5.60
CA SER A 40 -17.67 -35.27 -6.50
C SER A 40 -17.76 -33.76 -6.73
N LEU A 41 -16.93 -32.99 -6.02
CA LEU A 41 -16.82 -31.54 -6.17
C LEU A 41 -15.61 -31.18 -7.07
N PRO A 42 -15.75 -30.22 -8.01
CA PRO A 42 -14.61 -29.67 -8.73
C PRO A 42 -13.54 -29.09 -7.79
N LEU A 43 -12.30 -28.96 -8.26
CA LEU A 43 -11.24 -28.25 -7.50
C LEU A 43 -11.65 -26.80 -7.22
N GLY A 44 -11.45 -26.33 -5.98
CA GLY A 44 -11.70 -24.95 -5.58
C GLY A 44 -12.56 -24.80 -4.31
N TYR A 45 -13.16 -23.62 -4.18
CA TYR A 45 -13.90 -23.18 -3.00
C TYR A 45 -15.39 -23.51 -3.13
N HIS A 46 -15.94 -24.22 -2.13
CA HIS A 46 -17.35 -24.60 -2.06
C HIS A 46 -17.96 -24.18 -0.73
N GLN A 47 -19.17 -23.63 -0.78
CA GLN A 47 -20.02 -23.48 0.40
C GLN A 47 -21.08 -24.58 0.42
N TYR A 48 -21.48 -25.01 1.61
CA TYR A 48 -22.56 -25.97 1.77
C TYR A 48 -23.30 -25.79 3.11
N LYS A 49 -24.48 -26.41 3.18
CA LYS A 49 -25.29 -26.55 4.39
C LYS A 49 -25.94 -27.92 4.45
N PHE A 50 -26.37 -28.26 5.66
CA PHE A 50 -27.27 -29.38 5.91
C PHE A 50 -28.70 -28.86 6.10
N ILE A 51 -29.68 -29.60 5.59
CA ILE A 51 -31.08 -29.52 6.00
C ILE A 51 -31.32 -30.74 6.87
N VAL A 52 -31.69 -30.53 8.14
CA VAL A 52 -31.91 -31.60 9.13
C VAL A 52 -33.29 -31.40 9.73
N ASP A 53 -34.20 -32.35 9.48
CA ASP A 53 -35.64 -32.25 9.82
C ASP A 53 -36.33 -30.97 9.27
N GLY A 54 -35.87 -30.44 8.13
CA GLY A 54 -36.38 -29.22 7.52
C GLY A 54 -35.69 -27.92 7.97
N GLU A 55 -34.87 -27.97 9.03
CA GLU A 55 -34.11 -26.83 9.54
C GLU A 55 -32.72 -26.73 8.88
N TRP A 56 -32.32 -25.51 8.53
CA TRP A 56 -31.00 -25.23 7.95
C TRP A 56 -29.93 -25.21 9.03
N ARG A 57 -28.97 -26.14 8.96
CA ARG A 57 -27.81 -26.23 9.84
C ARG A 57 -26.50 -26.12 9.06
N HIS A 58 -25.45 -25.74 9.78
CA HIS A 58 -24.07 -25.77 9.32
C HIS A 58 -23.27 -26.66 10.28
N ASP A 59 -22.11 -27.15 9.85
CA ASP A 59 -21.15 -27.80 10.73
C ASP A 59 -20.31 -26.71 11.44
N GLU A 60 -20.39 -26.71 12.76
CA GLU A 60 -19.70 -25.77 13.66
C GLU A 60 -18.23 -26.18 13.92
N HIS A 61 -17.86 -27.42 13.61
CA HIS A 61 -16.49 -27.94 13.72
C HIS A 61 -15.67 -27.75 12.43
N GLN A 62 -16.28 -27.25 11.37
CA GLN A 62 -15.65 -26.94 10.08
C GLN A 62 -15.59 -25.42 9.85
N PRO A 63 -14.68 -24.93 8.99
CA PRO A 63 -14.64 -23.52 8.63
C PRO A 63 -15.98 -23.05 8.06
N PHE A 64 -16.50 -21.92 8.53
CA PHE A 64 -17.79 -21.37 8.08
C PHE A 64 -17.70 -19.90 7.63
N VAL A 65 -18.76 -19.43 6.99
CA VAL A 65 -18.90 -18.06 6.50
C VAL A 65 -20.30 -17.53 6.80
N THR A 66 -20.35 -16.36 7.45
CA THR A 66 -21.60 -15.63 7.67
C THR A 66 -21.81 -14.65 6.52
N GLY A 67 -22.86 -14.87 5.73
CA GLY A 67 -23.32 -13.95 4.70
C GLY A 67 -24.21 -12.83 5.25
N ASN A 68 -24.68 -11.97 4.36
CA ASN A 68 -25.62 -10.90 4.69
C ASN A 68 -26.90 -11.49 5.34
N TYR A 69 -27.48 -10.75 6.28
CA TYR A 69 -28.68 -11.16 7.05
C TYR A 69 -28.51 -12.38 7.97
N GLY A 70 -27.28 -12.71 8.39
CA GLY A 70 -27.01 -13.73 9.43
C GLY A 70 -26.98 -15.18 8.93
N ILE A 71 -26.89 -15.38 7.61
CA ILE A 71 -26.87 -16.70 6.98
C ILE A 71 -25.48 -17.35 7.15
N VAL A 72 -25.33 -18.34 8.04
CA VAL A 72 -24.03 -19.03 8.31
C VAL A 72 -23.91 -20.33 7.51
N ASN A 73 -22.96 -20.44 6.58
CA ASN A 73 -22.72 -21.63 5.71
C ASN A 73 -21.36 -22.27 6.02
N THR A 74 -21.23 -23.59 5.93
CA THR A 74 -19.92 -24.27 6.01
C THR A 74 -19.14 -24.15 4.71
N VAL A 75 -17.81 -24.19 4.78
CA VAL A 75 -16.86 -24.00 3.67
C VAL A 75 -15.97 -25.23 3.53
N LEU A 76 -15.76 -25.68 2.29
CA LEU A 76 -14.74 -26.67 1.92
C LEU A 76 -13.84 -26.11 0.81
N LEU A 77 -12.53 -26.29 0.95
CA LEU A 77 -11.55 -26.04 -0.10
C LEU A 77 -10.98 -27.37 -0.59
N THR A 78 -11.27 -27.75 -1.83
CA THR A 78 -10.73 -28.97 -2.45
C THR A 78 -9.39 -28.66 -3.16
N ARG A 79 -8.36 -29.45 -2.84
CA ARG A 79 -7.01 -29.39 -3.44
C ARG A 79 -6.70 -30.73 -4.11
N GLU A 80 -5.73 -30.75 -5.02
CA GLU A 80 -5.14 -32.00 -5.49
C GLU A 80 -4.36 -32.67 -4.34
N PRO A 81 -4.39 -34.01 -4.21
CA PRO A 81 -3.59 -34.72 -3.21
C PRO A 81 -2.13 -34.79 -3.65
N ASP A 82 -1.24 -34.17 -2.86
CA ASP A 82 0.21 -34.34 -3.01
C ASP A 82 0.60 -35.81 -2.75
N ASN A 83 0.92 -36.53 -3.83
CA ASN A 83 1.42 -37.91 -3.74
C ASN A 83 2.85 -37.95 -3.18
N ASN A 84 2.98 -38.00 -1.85
CA ASN A 84 4.19 -38.42 -1.17
C ASN A 84 3.85 -39.45 -0.07
N PRO A 85 4.39 -40.68 -0.12
CA PRO A 85 4.06 -41.71 0.88
C PRO A 85 4.75 -41.38 2.21
N ALA A 86 3.96 -41.25 3.28
CA ALA A 86 4.49 -41.12 4.63
C ALA A 86 5.20 -42.42 5.05
N VAL A 87 6.51 -42.34 5.28
CA VAL A 87 7.29 -43.46 5.81
C VAL A 87 6.92 -43.68 7.28
N LEU A 88 6.25 -44.79 7.55
CA LEU A 88 6.05 -45.30 8.91
C LEU A 88 7.38 -45.85 9.46
N SER A 89 7.88 -45.26 10.55
CA SER A 89 8.92 -45.86 11.39
C SER A 89 8.33 -46.21 12.76
N PRO A 90 8.29 -47.50 13.14
CA PRO A 90 7.76 -47.92 14.43
C PRO A 90 8.85 -47.87 15.51
N HIS A 91 8.51 -47.47 16.73
CA HIS A 91 9.21 -47.96 17.91
C HIS A 91 8.26 -48.13 19.10
N MET A 92 8.20 -49.36 19.58
CA MET A 92 7.47 -49.78 20.78
C MET A 92 8.44 -49.85 21.97
N THR A 93 8.09 -49.18 23.07
CA THR A 93 8.46 -49.50 24.47
C THR A 93 7.41 -48.79 25.34
N SER A 94 6.36 -49.46 25.83
CA SER A 94 6.37 -50.44 26.93
C SER A 94 6.95 -49.86 28.22
N GLY A 95 6.07 -49.54 29.18
CA GLY A 95 6.41 -48.93 30.47
C GLY A 95 5.17 -48.57 31.29
N SER A 96 4.74 -49.49 32.15
CA SER A 96 3.58 -49.34 33.04
C SER A 96 3.94 -48.61 34.34
N SER A 97 3.18 -47.59 34.72
CA SER A 97 2.83 -47.32 36.12
C SER A 97 1.60 -46.43 36.22
N MET A 98 0.72 -46.74 37.17
CA MET A 98 -0.34 -45.84 37.65
C MET A 98 0.27 -44.84 38.65
N ASP A 99 -0.28 -43.62 38.78
CA ASP A 99 -0.93 -43.22 40.03
C ASP A 99 -1.80 -41.94 39.91
N VAL A 100 -2.54 -41.66 40.98
CA VAL A 100 -3.76 -40.80 41.07
C VAL A 100 -3.50 -39.29 41.18
N ASP A 101 -4.54 -38.50 40.88
CA ASP A 101 -4.69 -37.05 41.06
C ASP A 101 -4.07 -36.45 42.33
N ASN A 102 -3.53 -35.23 42.22
CA ASN A 102 -3.71 -34.21 43.25
C ASN A 102 -3.71 -32.79 42.65
N GLU A 103 -4.80 -32.05 42.89
CA GLU A 103 -4.97 -30.67 42.42
C GLU A 103 -4.18 -29.64 43.25
N THR A 104 -3.76 -28.56 42.56
CA THR A 104 -3.58 -27.19 43.09
C THR A 104 -2.44 -26.96 44.12
N PHE A 105 -1.93 -25.72 44.16
CA PHE A 105 -0.86 -25.20 45.05
C PHE A 105 0.59 -25.64 44.80
N GLN A 106 1.14 -25.21 43.65
CA GLN A 106 2.53 -24.74 43.62
C GLN A 106 2.74 -23.49 42.74
N ARG A 107 1.79 -22.54 42.86
CA ARG A 107 1.98 -21.16 42.43
C ARG A 107 2.46 -20.37 43.65
N VAL A 108 3.76 -20.04 43.73
CA VAL A 108 4.43 -18.94 44.49
C VAL A 108 5.94 -19.24 44.60
N VAL A 109 6.78 -18.29 44.14
CA VAL A 109 8.26 -18.24 44.19
C VAL A 109 9.05 -19.37 43.52
N ARG A 110 9.43 -19.16 42.25
CA ARG A 110 10.85 -18.98 41.88
C ARG A 110 10.99 -17.85 40.86
N VAL A 111 11.90 -16.93 41.14
CA VAL A 111 12.38 -15.88 40.23
C VAL A 111 13.74 -16.35 39.67
N SER A 112 14.09 -15.83 38.48
CA SER A 112 15.38 -15.92 37.78
C SER A 112 15.56 -17.03 36.73
N ASP A 113 15.99 -16.56 35.55
CA ASP A 113 16.73 -17.24 34.48
C ASP A 113 16.15 -18.48 33.80
N SER A 114 15.20 -18.25 32.88
CA SER A 114 15.42 -18.50 31.44
C SER A 114 14.20 -18.05 30.63
N MET A 115 14.41 -17.28 29.55
CA MET A 115 13.32 -16.90 28.65
C MET A 115 12.95 -18.08 27.74
N SER A 116 12.03 -18.93 28.21
CA SER A 116 11.33 -19.87 27.34
C SER A 116 10.49 -19.08 26.34
N HIS A 117 10.89 -19.10 25.07
CA HIS A 117 10.00 -18.67 23.99
C HIS A 117 8.76 -19.58 24.00
N GLU A 118 7.63 -19.07 24.47
CA GLU A 118 6.34 -19.65 24.06
C GLU A 118 6.29 -19.57 22.53
N PRO A 119 6.06 -20.70 21.82
CA PRO A 119 5.84 -20.64 20.39
C PRO A 119 4.51 -19.93 20.16
N LEU A 120 4.60 -18.67 19.70
CA LEU A 120 3.45 -17.91 19.20
C LEU A 120 2.60 -18.85 18.32
N PRO A 121 1.27 -18.89 18.49
CA PRO A 121 0.41 -19.81 17.76
C PRO A 121 0.61 -19.58 16.26
N ARG A 122 1.32 -20.50 15.61
CA ARG A 122 1.58 -20.46 14.19
C ARG A 122 0.27 -20.76 13.49
N MET A 123 -0.33 -19.74 12.90
CA MET A 123 -1.49 -19.90 12.03
C MET A 123 -1.22 -20.96 10.97
N SER A 124 -2.25 -21.70 10.56
CA SER A 124 -2.09 -22.63 9.46
C SER A 124 -1.86 -21.86 8.15
N GLU A 125 -1.08 -22.45 7.24
CA GLU A 125 -0.89 -21.90 5.90
C GLU A 125 -2.23 -21.83 5.13
N ALA A 126 -3.21 -22.67 5.51
CA ALA A 126 -4.57 -22.63 4.96
C ALA A 126 -5.35 -21.38 5.42
N ASP A 127 -5.24 -20.98 6.70
CA ASP A 127 -5.90 -19.76 7.22
C ASP A 127 -5.30 -18.49 6.62
N LEU A 128 -3.98 -18.49 6.42
CA LEU A 128 -3.32 -17.47 5.62
C LEU A 128 -3.94 -17.46 4.23
N GLU A 129 -3.86 -18.55 3.46
CA GLU A 129 -4.33 -18.62 2.07
C GLU A 129 -5.81 -18.24 1.88
N VAL A 130 -6.70 -18.66 2.79
CA VAL A 130 -8.11 -18.24 2.78
C VAL A 130 -8.24 -16.74 3.00
N SER A 131 -7.44 -16.16 3.90
CA SER A 131 -7.38 -14.71 4.08
C SER A 131 -6.86 -14.03 2.80
N ARG A 132 -5.79 -14.55 2.19
CA ARG A 132 -5.18 -14.02 0.96
C ARG A 132 -6.22 -13.93 -0.17
N HIS A 133 -6.87 -15.06 -0.44
CA HIS A 133 -7.87 -15.19 -1.50
C HIS A 133 -9.03 -14.22 -1.30
N ARG A 134 -9.59 -14.13 -0.08
CA ARG A 134 -10.69 -13.21 0.25
C ARG A 134 -10.37 -11.76 -0.09
N ILE A 135 -9.18 -11.28 0.25
CA ILE A 135 -8.85 -9.87 0.00
C ILE A 135 -8.42 -9.63 -1.47
N SER A 136 -7.84 -10.63 -2.13
CA SER A 136 -7.58 -10.54 -3.58
C SER A 136 -8.86 -10.48 -4.40
N VAL A 137 -9.87 -11.29 -4.06
CA VAL A 137 -11.23 -11.20 -4.63
C VAL A 137 -11.82 -9.83 -4.34
N PHE A 138 -11.77 -9.35 -3.09
CA PHE A 138 -12.22 -8.00 -2.74
C PHE A 138 -11.60 -6.92 -3.65
N LEU A 139 -10.27 -6.84 -3.76
CA LEU A 139 -9.59 -5.83 -4.59
C LEU A 139 -9.88 -5.97 -6.09
N SER A 140 -10.20 -7.17 -6.56
CA SER A 140 -10.50 -7.43 -7.98
C SER A 140 -11.97 -7.18 -8.34
N SER A 141 -12.88 -7.23 -7.35
CA SER A 141 -14.33 -7.05 -7.53
C SER A 141 -14.83 -5.63 -7.24
N HIS A 142 -14.04 -4.80 -6.55
CA HIS A 142 -14.38 -3.43 -6.20
C HIS A 142 -13.68 -2.44 -7.14
N MET A 143 -14.31 -1.29 -7.40
CA MET A 143 -13.90 -0.31 -8.41
C MET A 143 -13.28 0.95 -7.81
N ALA A 144 -12.43 1.63 -8.58
CA ALA A 144 -11.79 2.88 -8.22
C ALA A 144 -12.80 3.97 -7.84
N TYR A 145 -13.99 3.95 -8.46
CA TYR A 145 -15.13 4.80 -8.12
C TYR A 145 -15.51 4.73 -6.63
N GLU A 146 -15.35 3.58 -5.96
CA GLU A 146 -15.71 3.41 -4.55
C GLU A 146 -14.72 4.06 -3.56
N LEU A 147 -13.60 4.60 -4.06
CA LEU A 147 -12.70 5.47 -3.30
C LEU A 147 -13.20 6.91 -3.22
N LEU A 148 -14.09 7.33 -4.12
CA LEU A 148 -14.60 8.69 -4.18
C LEU A 148 -15.53 8.96 -2.98
N PRO A 149 -15.37 10.08 -2.26
CA PRO A 149 -16.37 10.53 -1.31
C PRO A 149 -17.62 11.05 -2.03
N GLU A 150 -18.78 11.02 -1.36
CA GLU A 150 -20.06 11.58 -1.86
C GLU A 150 -19.94 13.06 -2.27
N SER A 151 -19.04 13.80 -1.59
CA SER A 151 -18.62 15.13 -1.98
C SER A 151 -17.15 15.32 -1.59
N GLY A 152 -16.37 15.93 -2.48
CA GLY A 152 -14.93 16.10 -2.30
C GLY A 152 -14.39 17.27 -3.12
N LYS A 153 -13.23 17.78 -2.69
CA LYS A 153 -12.49 18.83 -3.39
C LYS A 153 -11.25 18.21 -4.05
N VAL A 154 -11.14 18.34 -5.37
CA VAL A 154 -9.90 18.08 -6.11
C VAL A 154 -9.24 19.41 -6.47
N ILE A 155 -7.91 19.40 -6.56
CA ILE A 155 -7.09 20.58 -6.86
C ILE A 155 -6.05 20.16 -7.89
N ALA A 156 -6.03 20.85 -9.03
CA ALA A 156 -5.00 20.75 -10.05
C ALA A 156 -4.32 22.10 -10.21
N LEU A 157 -3.07 22.10 -10.65
CA LEU A 157 -2.29 23.30 -10.89
C LEU A 157 -1.95 23.41 -12.37
N ASP A 158 -1.98 24.63 -12.90
CA ASP A 158 -1.44 24.94 -14.22
C ASP A 158 0.08 24.68 -14.24
N VAL A 159 0.59 24.07 -15.31
CA VAL A 159 2.03 23.89 -15.53
C VAL A 159 2.80 25.21 -15.62
N ASP A 160 2.16 26.30 -16.05
CA ASP A 160 2.82 27.60 -16.19
C ASP A 160 2.72 28.46 -14.93
N LEU A 161 2.12 27.93 -13.86
CA LEU A 161 2.14 28.55 -12.54
C LEU A 161 3.59 28.67 -12.00
N PRO A 162 3.98 29.79 -11.39
CA PRO A 162 5.25 29.91 -10.68
C PRO A 162 5.39 28.90 -9.54
N VAL A 163 6.57 28.29 -9.43
CA VAL A 163 6.89 27.25 -8.43
C VAL A 163 6.56 27.70 -7.00
N LYS A 164 6.88 28.95 -6.65
CA LYS A 164 6.48 29.56 -5.37
C LYS A 164 4.97 29.50 -5.10
N GLN A 165 4.17 29.94 -6.07
CA GLN A 165 2.71 30.02 -5.90
C GLN A 165 2.14 28.62 -5.75
N ALA A 166 2.69 27.65 -6.49
CA ALA A 166 2.35 26.24 -6.36
C ALA A 166 2.55 25.73 -4.92
N PHE A 167 3.69 26.01 -4.28
CA PHE A 167 3.96 25.55 -2.91
C PHE A 167 3.13 26.27 -1.84
N HIS A 168 2.82 27.55 -2.02
CA HIS A 168 1.83 28.23 -1.16
C HIS A 168 0.45 27.57 -1.27
N ILE A 169 -0.03 27.26 -2.48
CA ILE A 169 -1.30 26.57 -2.66
C ILE A 169 -1.26 25.17 -2.01
N LEU A 170 -0.17 24.41 -2.16
CA LEU A 170 -0.05 23.10 -1.47
C LEU A 170 -0.16 23.26 0.06
N TYR A 171 0.50 24.27 0.64
CA TYR A 171 0.44 24.58 2.06
C TYR A 171 -0.97 25.01 2.52
N GLU A 172 -1.55 26.05 1.92
CA GLU A 172 -2.86 26.60 2.29
C GLU A 172 -3.98 25.56 2.18
N GLN A 173 -3.87 24.65 1.21
CA GLN A 173 -4.87 23.62 0.97
C GLN A 173 -4.59 22.33 1.75
N GLY A 174 -3.51 22.28 2.54
CA GLY A 174 -3.15 21.13 3.39
C GLY A 174 -2.76 19.85 2.60
N ILE A 175 -2.38 19.98 1.33
CA ILE A 175 -2.06 18.85 0.45
C ILE A 175 -0.55 18.76 0.17
N SER A 176 -0.05 17.54 -0.04
CA SER A 176 1.38 17.29 -0.34
C SER A 176 1.64 16.92 -1.80
N THR A 177 0.59 16.85 -2.64
CA THR A 177 0.63 16.53 -4.06
C THR A 177 -0.54 17.16 -4.81
N ALA A 178 -0.32 17.64 -6.04
CA ALA A 178 -1.38 18.09 -6.95
C ALA A 178 -1.08 17.66 -8.41
N PRO A 179 -2.08 17.16 -9.18
CA PRO A 179 -1.98 16.97 -10.62
C PRO A 179 -1.65 18.26 -11.36
N LEU A 180 -0.94 18.12 -12.47
CA LEU A 180 -0.53 19.22 -13.34
C LEU A 180 -1.31 19.19 -14.64
N TRP A 181 -2.03 20.29 -14.89
CA TRP A 181 -2.84 20.51 -16.07
C TRP A 181 -2.09 21.35 -17.09
N ASP A 182 -2.05 20.88 -18.35
CA ASP A 182 -1.47 21.60 -19.47
C ASP A 182 -2.59 22.09 -20.39
N PHE A 183 -2.87 23.39 -20.35
CA PHE A 183 -3.92 24.00 -21.18
C PHE A 183 -3.64 23.88 -22.68
N SER A 184 -2.38 23.93 -23.10
CA SER A 184 -1.99 23.81 -24.50
C SER A 184 -2.17 22.39 -25.04
N LYS A 185 -2.07 21.38 -24.17
CA LYS A 185 -2.26 19.95 -24.50
C LYS A 185 -3.62 19.38 -24.12
N GLY A 186 -4.47 20.14 -23.42
CA GLY A 186 -5.81 19.72 -22.98
C GLY A 186 -5.83 18.46 -22.11
N GLN A 187 -4.77 18.22 -21.32
CA GLN A 187 -4.61 16.99 -20.54
C GLN A 187 -3.77 17.16 -19.27
N PHE A 188 -3.84 16.18 -18.36
CA PHE A 188 -2.93 16.08 -17.23
C PHE A 188 -1.57 15.50 -17.67
N VAL A 189 -0.48 16.20 -17.35
CA VAL A 189 0.87 15.85 -17.81
C VAL A 189 1.81 15.37 -16.70
N GLY A 190 1.41 15.51 -15.42
CA GLY A 190 2.24 15.11 -14.29
C GLY A 190 1.60 15.37 -12.93
N VAL A 191 2.41 15.27 -11.88
CA VAL A 191 2.05 15.60 -10.49
C VAL A 191 3.19 16.42 -9.89
N LEU A 192 2.88 17.56 -9.27
CA LEU A 192 3.79 18.26 -8.36
C LEU A 192 3.62 17.68 -6.95
N SER A 193 4.73 17.50 -6.24
CA SER A 193 4.77 16.84 -4.94
C SER A 193 5.71 17.53 -3.97
N ALA A 194 5.58 17.26 -2.68
CA ALA A 194 6.55 17.70 -1.67
C ALA A 194 7.99 17.23 -1.95
N LEU A 195 8.19 16.13 -2.68
CA LEU A 195 9.53 15.70 -3.13
C LEU A 195 10.11 16.65 -4.20
N ASP A 196 9.26 17.29 -5.02
CA ASP A 196 9.73 18.34 -5.91
C ASP A 196 10.24 19.55 -5.12
N PHE A 197 9.54 19.94 -4.04
CA PHE A 197 9.99 21.03 -3.16
C PHE A 197 11.34 20.71 -2.51
N ILE A 198 11.50 19.50 -1.96
CA ILE A 198 12.76 19.01 -1.36
C ILE A 198 13.92 19.15 -2.36
N LEU A 199 13.74 18.69 -3.60
CA LEU A 199 14.78 18.74 -4.63
C LEU A 199 15.10 20.18 -5.07
N ILE A 200 14.11 21.08 -5.12
CA ILE A 200 14.31 22.50 -5.40
C ILE A 200 15.12 23.17 -4.28
N MET A 201 14.76 22.90 -3.02
CA MET A 201 15.49 23.43 -1.86
C MET A 201 16.94 22.92 -1.82
N GLN A 202 17.19 21.67 -2.19
CA GLN A 202 18.54 21.10 -2.28
C GLN A 202 19.35 21.70 -3.43
N GLU A 203 18.78 21.81 -4.64
CA GLU A 203 19.46 22.39 -5.81
C GLU A 203 19.89 23.85 -5.56
N LEU A 204 19.03 24.62 -4.90
CA LEU A 204 19.30 26.02 -4.56
C LEU A 204 20.25 26.15 -3.36
N GLY A 205 20.11 25.30 -2.32
CA GLY A 205 21.04 25.27 -1.19
C GLY A 205 22.47 24.87 -1.57
N ASN A 206 22.62 23.90 -2.47
CA ASN A 206 23.93 23.45 -2.98
C ASN A 206 24.70 24.54 -3.76
N ARG A 207 24.02 25.59 -4.24
CA ARG A 207 24.63 26.72 -4.95
C ARG A 207 25.25 27.75 -4.01
N GLY A 208 25.09 27.61 -2.68
CA GLY A 208 25.67 28.50 -1.67
C GLY A 208 25.05 29.90 -1.62
N SER A 209 24.01 30.14 -2.41
CA SER A 209 23.22 31.37 -2.42
C SER A 209 22.05 31.27 -1.44
N ASN A 210 21.72 32.35 -0.74
CA ASN A 210 20.41 32.49 -0.12
C ASN A 210 19.33 32.29 -1.19
N LEU A 211 18.28 31.54 -0.85
CA LEU A 211 17.13 31.27 -1.72
C LEU A 211 16.51 32.59 -2.19
N THR A 212 16.85 33.04 -3.41
CA THR A 212 16.27 34.29 -3.89
C THR A 212 14.82 34.06 -4.25
N GLU A 213 13.98 34.85 -3.59
CA GLU A 213 12.55 34.98 -3.82
C GLU A 213 12.24 35.26 -5.32
N GLU A 214 13.19 35.87 -6.03
CA GLU A 214 13.13 36.18 -7.47
C GLU A 214 13.31 34.92 -8.34
N GLU A 215 14.23 34.00 -8.02
CA GLU A 215 14.40 32.74 -8.75
C GLU A 215 13.14 31.86 -8.67
N LEU A 216 12.54 31.72 -7.49
CA LEU A 216 11.34 30.88 -7.30
C LEU A 216 10.04 31.53 -7.83
N GLN A 217 10.05 32.83 -8.10
CA GLN A 217 8.98 33.54 -8.82
C GLN A 217 9.11 33.46 -10.33
N THR A 218 10.34 33.44 -10.86
CA THR A 218 10.59 33.46 -12.31
C THR A 218 10.49 32.07 -12.95
N HIS A 219 10.70 30.99 -12.19
CA HIS A 219 10.60 29.63 -12.70
C HIS A 219 9.17 29.05 -12.55
N THR A 220 8.63 28.56 -13.67
CA THR A 220 7.34 27.85 -13.74
C THR A 220 7.49 26.37 -13.34
N ILE A 221 6.38 25.71 -13.01
CA ILE A 221 6.37 24.25 -12.79
C ILE A 221 6.84 23.51 -14.06
N SER A 222 6.44 23.95 -15.25
CA SER A 222 6.86 23.40 -16.55
C SER A 222 8.39 23.40 -16.69
N ALA A 223 9.05 24.55 -16.46
CA ALA A 223 10.50 24.68 -16.51
C ALA A 223 11.21 23.79 -15.47
N TRP A 224 10.71 23.74 -14.23
CA TRP A 224 11.26 22.84 -13.20
C TRP A 224 11.14 21.37 -13.59
N LYS A 225 9.98 20.93 -14.08
CA LYS A 225 9.75 19.53 -14.48
C LYS A 225 10.63 19.12 -15.65
N GLU A 226 10.88 20.02 -16.59
CA GLU A 226 11.83 19.79 -17.68
C GLU A 226 13.28 19.70 -17.17
N ALA A 227 13.75 20.66 -16.37
CA ALA A 227 15.08 20.65 -15.77
C ALA A 227 15.34 19.37 -14.96
N LYS A 228 14.37 18.95 -14.14
CA LYS A 228 14.39 17.69 -13.37
C LYS A 228 14.52 16.46 -14.27
N LEU A 229 13.90 16.45 -15.46
CA LEU A 229 14.05 15.35 -16.42
C LEU A 229 15.47 15.31 -17.01
N TYR A 230 16.10 16.45 -17.28
CA TYR A 230 17.52 16.50 -17.72
C TYR A 230 18.50 16.05 -16.64
N LEU A 231 18.25 16.39 -15.37
CA LEU A 231 19.11 15.94 -14.26
C LEU A 231 19.04 14.41 -14.09
N ASN A 232 17.83 13.83 -14.05
CA ASN A 232 17.65 12.37 -13.92
C ASN A 232 18.22 11.57 -15.11
N LYS A 233 18.27 12.15 -16.32
CA LYS A 233 18.90 11.52 -17.49
C LYS A 233 20.42 11.36 -17.31
N GLN A 234 21.08 12.27 -16.60
CA GLN A 234 22.53 12.21 -16.39
C GLN A 234 22.95 11.21 -15.31
N THR A 235 22.10 10.96 -14.31
CA THR A 235 22.37 9.99 -13.23
C THR A 235 22.12 8.53 -13.64
N THR A 236 21.49 8.27 -14.79
CA THR A 236 21.03 6.92 -15.17
C THR A 236 21.82 6.35 -16.35
N GLU A 237 23.04 5.84 -16.10
CA GLU A 237 23.89 5.16 -17.10
C GLU A 237 23.30 3.84 -17.67
N HIS A 238 22.07 3.48 -17.29
CA HIS A 238 21.42 2.22 -17.70
C HIS A 238 20.15 2.46 -18.54
N GLY A 239 20.32 3.21 -19.64
CA GLY A 239 19.78 2.86 -20.95
C GLY A 239 18.26 2.73 -21.14
N LYS A 240 17.43 3.06 -20.16
CA LYS A 240 15.97 2.90 -20.24
C LYS A 240 15.28 4.25 -20.13
N ILE A 241 15.06 4.87 -21.30
CA ILE A 241 14.32 6.12 -21.45
C ILE A 241 12.84 5.86 -21.15
N PHE A 242 12.49 5.80 -19.87
CA PHE A 242 11.12 5.92 -19.45
C PHE A 242 10.71 7.39 -19.56
N SER A 243 10.04 7.72 -20.67
CA SER A 243 9.03 8.78 -20.60
C SER A 243 8.01 8.33 -19.55
N LYS A 244 8.14 8.86 -18.32
CA LYS A 244 7.16 8.65 -17.25
C LYS A 244 5.90 9.43 -17.60
N ARG A 245 5.14 8.94 -18.57
CA ARG A 245 3.76 9.34 -18.83
C ARG A 245 3.01 9.31 -17.51
N LEU A 246 2.15 10.30 -17.28
CA LEU A 246 1.32 10.33 -16.08
C LEU A 246 0.56 9.01 -15.92
N VAL A 247 0.69 8.43 -14.74
CA VAL A 247 -0.02 7.22 -14.34
C VAL A 247 -1.37 7.67 -13.78
N GLN A 248 -2.44 7.37 -14.51
CA GLN A 248 -3.82 7.69 -14.15
C GLN A 248 -4.68 6.42 -14.18
N ALA A 249 -5.87 6.47 -13.59
CA ALA A 249 -6.85 5.38 -13.61
C ALA A 249 -8.24 5.88 -14.03
N GLY A 250 -9.02 5.02 -14.68
CA GLY A 250 -10.46 5.24 -14.87
C GLY A 250 -11.25 4.94 -13.58
N PRO A 251 -12.48 5.47 -13.41
CA PRO A 251 -13.34 5.14 -12.29
C PRO A 251 -13.77 3.66 -12.28
N ASP A 252 -13.85 3.04 -13.47
CA ASP A 252 -14.30 1.66 -13.68
C ASP A 252 -13.17 0.62 -13.54
N GLU A 253 -11.93 1.06 -13.32
CA GLU A 253 -10.82 0.15 -13.03
C GLU A 253 -10.97 -0.47 -11.65
N ASN A 254 -10.57 -1.74 -11.49
CA ASN A 254 -10.61 -2.40 -10.19
C ASN A 254 -9.51 -1.89 -9.24
N LEU A 255 -9.73 -2.04 -7.93
CA LEU A 255 -8.79 -1.55 -6.91
C LEU A 255 -7.43 -2.27 -6.93
N LYS A 256 -7.38 -3.52 -7.42
CA LYS A 256 -6.13 -4.27 -7.62
C LYS A 256 -5.24 -3.55 -8.65
N ASP A 257 -5.78 -3.17 -9.80
CA ASP A 257 -5.03 -2.47 -10.85
C ASP A 257 -4.61 -1.05 -10.41
N VAL A 258 -5.47 -0.32 -9.69
CA VAL A 258 -5.10 0.98 -9.08
C VAL A 258 -3.96 0.81 -8.07
N THR A 259 -4.03 -0.20 -7.22
CA THR A 259 -2.99 -0.51 -6.21
C THR A 259 -1.66 -0.87 -6.88
N LEU A 260 -1.70 -1.72 -7.90
CA LEU A 260 -0.53 -2.10 -8.69
C LEU A 260 0.07 -0.89 -9.42
N LYS A 261 -0.76 -0.01 -10.03
CA LYS A 261 -0.31 1.25 -10.63
C LYS A 261 0.44 2.13 -9.63
N ILE A 262 -0.06 2.26 -8.39
CA ILE A 262 0.61 3.05 -7.34
C ILE A 262 1.97 2.44 -6.98
N LEU A 263 2.01 1.13 -6.71
CA LEU A 263 3.21 0.41 -6.26
C LEU A 263 4.30 0.33 -7.33
N GLN A 264 3.96 -0.12 -8.54
CA GLN A 264 4.92 -0.35 -9.63
C GLN A 264 5.60 0.95 -10.07
N ASN A 265 4.87 2.07 -10.05
CA ASN A 265 5.41 3.37 -10.43
C ASN A 265 6.04 4.15 -9.26
N ARG A 266 5.98 3.60 -8.03
CA ARG A 266 6.41 4.22 -6.77
C ARG A 266 5.82 5.62 -6.56
N VAL A 267 4.56 5.83 -6.95
CA VAL A 267 3.89 7.12 -6.82
C VAL A 267 3.18 7.25 -5.46
N ALA A 268 2.92 8.49 -5.05
CA ALA A 268 2.23 8.77 -3.79
C ALA A 268 0.70 8.59 -3.89
N THR A 269 0.16 8.84 -5.08
CA THR A 269 -1.25 8.88 -5.47
C THR A 269 -1.35 8.62 -6.98
N VAL A 270 -2.53 8.20 -7.46
CA VAL A 270 -2.88 8.09 -8.88
C VAL A 270 -4.15 8.91 -9.12
N PRO A 271 -4.16 9.87 -10.07
CA PRO A 271 -5.38 10.58 -10.44
C PRO A 271 -6.41 9.63 -11.03
N ILE A 272 -7.65 9.69 -10.52
CA ILE A 272 -8.81 9.08 -11.17
C ILE A 272 -9.39 10.11 -12.14
N THR A 273 -9.38 9.77 -13.41
CA THR A 273 -9.81 10.64 -14.52
C THR A 273 -10.88 9.95 -15.35
N HIS A 274 -11.91 10.69 -15.73
CA HIS A 274 -12.94 10.24 -16.66
C HIS A 274 -12.96 11.13 -17.90
N SER A 275 -12.81 10.54 -19.09
CA SER A 275 -13.01 11.21 -20.38
C SER A 275 -14.31 10.71 -20.98
N THR A 276 -15.19 11.65 -21.35
CA THR A 276 -16.41 11.36 -22.13
C THR A 276 -16.17 11.40 -23.64
N SER A 277 -14.96 11.79 -24.05
CA SER A 277 -14.50 11.92 -25.43
C SER A 277 -13.71 10.68 -25.88
N ASP A 278 -14.02 10.19 -27.08
CA ASP A 278 -13.31 9.05 -27.69
C ASP A 278 -11.82 9.35 -27.98
N ASP A 279 -11.45 10.63 -28.11
CA ASP A 279 -10.06 11.07 -28.30
C ASP A 279 -9.28 11.22 -26.98
N GLY A 280 -9.95 11.08 -25.83
CA GLY A 280 -9.37 11.24 -24.51
C GLY A 280 -8.99 12.68 -24.12
N SER A 281 -9.36 13.68 -24.93
CA SER A 281 -9.13 15.10 -24.64
C SER A 281 -10.00 15.58 -23.48
N TYR A 282 -9.54 16.59 -22.75
CA TYR A 282 -10.26 17.20 -21.62
C TYR A 282 -10.75 16.21 -20.54
N PRO A 283 -9.89 15.31 -20.01
CA PRO A 283 -10.27 14.39 -18.94
C PRO A 283 -10.72 15.16 -17.69
N GLN A 284 -11.88 14.80 -17.15
CA GLN A 284 -12.35 15.30 -15.86
C GLN A 284 -11.58 14.59 -14.73
N LEU A 285 -10.90 15.38 -13.89
CA LEU A 285 -10.32 14.86 -12.64
C LEU A 285 -11.43 14.60 -11.62
N LEU A 286 -11.64 13.34 -11.28
CA LEU A 286 -12.62 12.93 -10.27
C LEU A 286 -11.99 12.83 -8.88
N TYR A 287 -10.78 12.26 -8.78
CA TYR A 287 -10.15 11.99 -7.48
C TYR A 287 -8.63 11.79 -7.53
N LEU A 288 -8.00 11.63 -6.37
CA LEU A 288 -6.58 11.26 -6.21
C LEU A 288 -6.46 10.03 -5.31
N ALA A 289 -6.53 8.85 -5.91
CA ALA A 289 -6.49 7.57 -5.18
C ALA A 289 -5.13 7.31 -4.52
N SER A 290 -5.16 6.79 -3.30
CA SER A 290 -3.99 6.42 -2.50
C SER A 290 -4.13 5.03 -1.86
N LEU A 291 -3.00 4.41 -1.50
CA LEU A 291 -2.98 3.15 -0.75
C LEU A 291 -3.73 3.26 0.60
N SER A 292 -3.71 4.44 1.23
CA SER A 292 -4.45 4.69 2.48
C SER A 292 -5.96 4.55 2.31
N GLU A 293 -6.52 4.93 1.16
CA GLU A 293 -7.96 4.84 0.92
C GLU A 293 -8.39 3.43 0.53
N VAL A 294 -7.60 2.74 -0.30
CA VAL A 294 -7.76 1.29 -0.55
C VAL A 294 -7.74 0.53 0.77
N LEU A 295 -6.75 0.82 1.63
CA LEU A 295 -6.62 0.19 2.95
C LEU A 295 -7.79 0.51 3.88
N LYS A 296 -8.25 1.77 3.89
CA LYS A 296 -9.44 2.20 4.65
C LYS A 296 -10.71 1.47 4.17
N LEU A 297 -10.85 1.25 2.87
CA LEU A 297 -11.98 0.52 2.30
C LEU A 297 -11.93 -0.97 2.68
N VAL A 298 -10.76 -1.61 2.61
CA VAL A 298 -10.54 -2.98 3.10
C VAL A 298 -10.92 -3.09 4.58
N CYS A 299 -10.38 -2.21 5.45
CA CYS A 299 -10.71 -2.21 6.88
C CYS A 299 -12.21 -1.96 7.14
N ARG A 300 -12.88 -1.12 6.31
CA ARG A 300 -14.33 -0.90 6.38
C ARG A 300 -15.12 -2.16 6.02
N TYR A 301 -14.73 -2.84 4.94
CA TYR A 301 -15.43 -4.02 4.43
C TYR A 301 -15.32 -5.22 5.38
N PHE A 302 -14.12 -5.51 5.88
CA PHE A 302 -13.90 -6.66 6.76
C PHE A 302 -14.14 -6.39 8.26
N ARG A 303 -14.62 -5.18 8.61
CA ARG A 303 -14.81 -4.75 10.01
C ARG A 303 -15.65 -5.70 10.86
N HIS A 304 -16.72 -6.23 10.28
CA HIS A 304 -17.66 -7.14 10.95
C HIS A 304 -17.39 -8.61 10.65
N SER A 305 -16.33 -8.90 9.88
CA SER A 305 -15.92 -10.25 9.46
C SER A 305 -14.43 -10.49 9.70
N ALA A 306 -13.84 -9.83 10.71
CA ALA A 306 -12.43 -9.94 11.07
C ALA A 306 -12.01 -11.36 11.48
N SER A 307 -12.93 -12.17 12.03
CA SER A 307 -12.73 -13.62 12.24
C SER A 307 -12.53 -14.41 10.94
N SER A 308 -13.02 -13.87 9.82
CA SER A 308 -12.87 -14.47 8.49
C SER A 308 -11.57 -14.09 7.77
N LEU A 309 -10.76 -13.23 8.38
CA LEU A 309 -9.38 -12.93 8.01
C LEU A 309 -8.44 -13.12 9.22
N PRO A 310 -8.17 -14.36 9.67
CA PRO A 310 -7.27 -14.63 10.81
C PRO A 310 -5.91 -13.90 10.72
N ILE A 311 -5.41 -13.65 9.51
CA ILE A 311 -4.16 -12.91 9.26
C ILE A 311 -4.13 -11.49 9.85
N LEU A 312 -5.30 -10.88 10.03
CA LEU A 312 -5.42 -9.54 10.60
C LEU A 312 -5.20 -9.55 12.13
N GLN A 313 -5.34 -10.71 12.78
CA GLN A 313 -5.16 -10.87 14.22
C GLN A 313 -3.70 -11.18 14.61
N SER A 314 -2.89 -11.70 13.70
CA SER A 314 -1.49 -12.07 13.96
C SER A 314 -0.64 -10.86 14.36
N PRO A 315 0.32 -11.01 15.30
CA PRO A 315 1.19 -9.92 15.73
C PRO A 315 2.12 -9.50 14.59
N ILE A 316 2.42 -8.21 14.50
CA ILE A 316 3.17 -7.65 13.36
C ILE A 316 4.59 -8.24 13.21
N CYS A 317 5.20 -8.68 14.32
CA CYS A 317 6.49 -9.37 14.32
C CYS A 317 6.49 -10.77 13.67
N SER A 318 5.32 -11.35 13.37
CA SER A 318 5.21 -12.61 12.62
C SER A 318 5.37 -12.43 11.10
N PHE A 319 5.32 -11.19 10.60
CA PHE A 319 5.47 -10.87 9.18
C PHE A 319 6.84 -10.25 8.90
N PRO A 320 7.48 -10.54 7.76
CA PRO A 320 8.69 -9.85 7.30
C PRO A 320 8.32 -8.48 6.69
N LEU A 321 7.65 -7.63 7.48
CA LEU A 321 7.03 -6.37 7.08
C LEU A 321 7.87 -5.14 7.45
N GLY A 322 8.05 -4.21 6.50
CA GLY A 322 8.74 -2.95 6.74
C GLY A 322 10.26 -3.07 6.95
N THR A 323 10.85 -2.00 7.46
CA THR A 323 12.29 -1.89 7.72
C THR A 323 12.55 -1.94 9.23
N TRP A 324 13.40 -2.86 9.68
CA TRP A 324 13.74 -3.07 11.08
C TRP A 324 15.16 -2.60 11.38
N VAL A 325 15.44 -2.22 12.63
CA VAL A 325 16.81 -2.04 13.12
C VAL A 325 17.57 -3.36 12.95
N PRO A 326 18.79 -3.38 12.37
CA PRO A 326 19.55 -4.61 12.20
C PRO A 326 19.86 -5.28 13.54
N ASN A 327 19.73 -6.61 13.58
CA ASN A 327 20.21 -7.39 14.73
C ASN A 327 21.75 -7.35 14.79
N ILE A 328 22.31 -7.48 15.98
CA ILE A 328 23.77 -7.53 16.19
C ILE A 328 24.33 -8.73 15.40
N GLY A 329 25.08 -8.45 14.32
CA GLY A 329 25.65 -9.44 13.40
C GLY A 329 25.03 -9.48 12.00
N GLU A 330 23.88 -8.82 11.76
CA GLU A 330 23.28 -8.71 10.41
C GLU A 330 23.89 -7.56 9.60
N SER A 331 25.00 -7.81 8.91
CA SER A 331 25.76 -6.78 8.16
C SER A 331 25.15 -6.33 6.81
N ASN A 332 24.07 -6.96 6.33
CA ASN A 332 23.58 -6.83 4.95
C ASN A 332 22.21 -6.13 4.80
N ARG A 333 21.72 -5.42 5.83
CA ARG A 333 20.47 -4.62 5.73
C ARG A 333 20.79 -3.13 5.63
N GLN A 334 20.05 -2.40 4.80
CA GLN A 334 20.10 -0.94 4.84
C GLN A 334 19.69 -0.45 6.24
N PRO A 335 20.44 0.48 6.85
CA PRO A 335 20.12 0.98 8.18
C PRO A 335 18.79 1.74 8.14
N LEU A 336 18.04 1.66 9.24
CA LEU A 336 16.84 2.46 9.42
C LEU A 336 17.22 3.94 9.43
N ALA A 337 16.65 4.73 8.51
CA ALA A 337 16.85 6.18 8.50
C ALA A 337 16.21 6.80 9.75
N ILE A 338 16.98 7.57 10.50
CA ILE A 338 16.63 8.17 11.80
C ILE A 338 17.22 9.59 11.85
N LEU A 339 16.54 10.51 12.54
CA LEU A 339 17.01 11.88 12.82
C LEU A 339 17.14 12.13 14.33
N ARG A 340 18.01 13.08 14.72
CA ARG A 340 18.02 13.67 16.07
C ARG A 340 17.35 15.05 16.00
N PRO A 341 16.80 15.61 17.10
CA PRO A 341 16.11 16.91 17.07
C PRO A 341 16.98 18.08 16.57
N ASN A 342 18.28 18.01 16.84
CA ASN A 342 19.31 18.97 16.46
C ASN A 342 19.93 18.72 15.07
N SER A 343 19.50 17.69 14.33
CA SER A 343 19.93 17.48 12.95
C SER A 343 19.51 18.68 12.08
N SER A 344 20.36 19.09 11.13
CA SER A 344 20.02 20.16 10.20
C SER A 344 18.89 19.72 9.26
N LEU A 345 18.11 20.70 8.78
CA LEU A 345 17.06 20.47 7.80
C LEU A 345 17.68 19.89 6.51
N SER A 346 18.83 20.41 6.07
CA SER A 346 19.63 19.85 4.97
C SER A 346 19.87 18.34 5.10
N ALA A 347 20.32 17.87 6.28
CA ALA A 347 20.50 16.45 6.54
C ALA A 347 19.20 15.64 6.40
N ALA A 348 18.07 16.18 6.86
CA ALA A 348 16.76 15.54 6.69
C ALA A 348 16.28 15.49 5.21
N LEU A 349 16.52 16.57 4.44
CA LEU A 349 16.24 16.60 3.00
C LEU A 349 17.06 15.53 2.26
N ASN A 350 18.35 15.42 2.58
CA ASN A 350 19.26 14.43 2.01
C ASN A 350 18.80 13.00 2.31
N LEU A 351 18.41 12.69 3.56
CA LEU A 351 17.87 11.38 3.93
C LEU A 351 16.57 11.03 3.20
N PHE A 352 15.65 12.00 2.97
CA PHE A 352 14.42 11.73 2.20
C PHE A 352 14.69 11.30 0.77
N VAL A 353 15.77 11.77 0.15
CA VAL A 353 16.16 11.38 -1.22
C VAL A 353 16.96 10.08 -1.19
N GLN A 354 18.01 10.00 -0.38
CA GLN A 354 18.94 8.86 -0.33
C GLN A 354 18.27 7.55 0.09
N ALA A 355 17.41 7.58 1.11
CA ALA A 355 16.70 6.39 1.59
C ALA A 355 15.35 6.15 0.87
N GLU A 356 15.00 6.98 -0.13
CA GLU A 356 13.68 7.03 -0.80
C GLU A 356 12.45 7.15 0.14
N VAL A 357 12.63 7.37 1.45
CA VAL A 357 11.54 7.40 2.45
C VAL A 357 10.74 8.71 2.41
N SER A 358 9.44 8.63 2.73
CA SER A 358 8.53 9.78 2.81
C SER A 358 8.34 10.34 4.23
N SER A 359 8.95 9.71 5.24
CA SER A 359 8.91 10.10 6.64
C SER A 359 10.03 9.39 7.41
N ILE A 360 10.61 10.09 8.39
CA ILE A 360 11.79 9.67 9.17
C ILE A 360 11.48 9.88 10.66
N PRO A 361 11.65 8.87 11.54
CA PRO A 361 11.52 9.03 12.99
C PRO A 361 12.62 9.92 13.56
N ILE A 362 12.24 10.76 14.53
CA ILE A 362 13.14 11.58 15.33
C ILE A 362 13.21 10.96 16.73
N VAL A 363 14.42 10.77 17.25
CA VAL A 363 14.68 10.06 18.51
C VAL A 363 15.59 10.86 19.45
N ASP A 364 15.50 10.58 20.76
CA ASP A 364 16.45 11.05 21.77
C ASP A 364 17.76 10.26 21.73
N ASP A 365 18.74 10.59 22.58
CA ASP A 365 20.05 9.90 22.62
C ASP A 365 19.98 8.42 23.05
N ASN A 366 18.83 7.94 23.54
CA ASN A 366 18.56 6.55 23.89
C ASN A 366 17.81 5.79 22.77
N ASP A 367 17.74 6.38 21.57
CA ASP A 367 16.94 5.93 20.42
C ASP A 367 15.42 5.83 20.70
N SER A 368 14.93 6.54 21.72
CA SER A 368 13.52 6.63 22.11
C SER A 368 12.78 7.62 21.21
N LEU A 369 11.63 7.21 20.69
CA LEU A 369 10.88 7.99 19.71
C LEU A 369 10.27 9.28 20.30
N LEU A 370 10.64 10.41 19.71
CA LEU A 370 10.17 11.76 20.07
C LEU A 370 9.04 12.23 19.14
N ASP A 371 9.29 12.24 17.82
CA ASP A 371 8.31 12.64 16.79
C ASP A 371 8.69 12.03 15.43
N VAL A 372 8.03 12.42 14.33
CA VAL A 372 8.33 11.99 12.96
C VAL A 372 8.34 13.19 12.02
N TYR A 373 9.43 13.39 11.28
CA TYR A 373 9.47 14.36 10.18
C TYR A 373 9.04 13.71 8.87
N SER A 374 8.03 14.25 8.20
CA SER A 374 7.46 13.73 6.95
C SER A 374 7.74 14.67 5.78
N ARG A 375 7.82 14.14 4.55
CA ARG A 375 7.92 14.99 3.35
C ARG A 375 6.77 16.01 3.27
N SER A 376 5.57 15.65 3.75
CA SER A 376 4.44 16.58 3.83
C SER A 376 4.65 17.77 4.76
N ASP A 377 5.56 17.69 5.73
CA ASP A 377 5.85 18.80 6.65
C ASP A 377 6.69 19.90 5.98
N ILE A 378 7.35 19.59 4.84
CA ILE A 378 8.18 20.57 4.14
C ILE A 378 7.35 21.72 3.53
N THR A 379 6.06 21.49 3.22
CA THR A 379 5.19 22.56 2.71
C THR A 379 4.95 23.63 3.77
N ALA A 380 5.12 23.34 5.07
CA ALA A 380 5.04 24.35 6.13
C ALA A 380 6.13 25.43 6.01
N LEU A 381 7.24 25.18 5.30
CA LEU A 381 8.24 26.22 5.00
C LEU A 381 7.70 27.30 4.05
N ALA A 382 6.67 26.99 3.26
CA ALA A 382 5.97 27.96 2.42
C ALA A 382 5.15 28.96 3.23
N LYS A 383 4.73 28.60 4.47
CA LYS A 383 4.10 29.57 5.37
C LYS A 383 4.97 30.82 5.50
N ASP A 384 4.36 32.00 5.36
CA ASP A 384 5.01 33.31 5.50
C ASP A 384 6.29 33.49 4.67
N LYS A 385 6.47 32.69 3.60
CA LYS A 385 7.68 32.60 2.75
C LYS A 385 8.96 32.27 3.52
N ILE A 386 8.89 31.59 4.66
CA ILE A 386 10.05 31.39 5.55
C ILE A 386 11.23 30.71 4.81
N TYR A 387 10.97 29.88 3.79
CA TYR A 387 12.00 29.31 2.90
C TYR A 387 12.96 30.35 2.29
N THR A 388 12.57 31.60 2.02
CA THR A 388 13.48 32.63 1.44
C THR A 388 14.52 33.16 2.44
N HIS A 389 14.37 32.84 3.73
CA HIS A 389 15.21 33.35 4.82
C HIS A 389 15.83 32.23 5.68
N ILE A 390 15.63 30.96 5.30
CA ILE A 390 16.24 29.80 5.98
C ILE A 390 17.62 29.52 5.40
N ASN A 391 18.63 29.49 6.27
CA ASN A 391 19.83 28.68 6.03
C ASN A 391 19.51 27.21 6.38
N LEU A 392 19.54 26.33 5.38
CA LEU A 392 19.18 24.91 5.50
C LEU A 392 20.12 24.11 6.44
N GLU A 393 21.35 24.59 6.65
CA GLU A 393 22.30 23.94 7.58
C GLU A 393 22.13 24.41 9.02
N GLU A 394 21.68 25.65 9.25
CA GLU A 394 21.45 26.18 10.60
C GLU A 394 20.08 25.79 11.16
N MET A 395 19.06 25.72 10.31
CA MET A 395 17.71 25.37 10.75
C MET A 395 17.65 23.89 11.16
N THR A 396 17.30 23.64 12.42
CA THR A 396 17.12 22.28 12.94
C THR A 396 15.75 21.69 12.56
N VAL A 397 15.67 20.37 12.47
CA VAL A 397 14.41 19.64 12.27
C VAL A 397 13.39 19.97 13.37
N HIS A 398 13.83 20.18 14.61
CA HIS A 398 12.94 20.60 15.70
C HIS A 398 12.29 21.97 15.43
N GLN A 399 13.04 22.97 14.95
CA GLN A 399 12.48 24.27 14.56
C GLN A 399 11.53 24.14 13.36
N ALA A 400 11.86 23.30 12.37
CA ALA A 400 10.99 23.06 11.21
C ALA A 400 9.62 22.47 11.62
N LEU A 401 9.59 21.58 12.62
CA LEU A 401 8.34 21.05 13.18
C LEU A 401 7.52 22.09 13.96
N GLN A 402 8.13 23.15 14.50
CA GLN A 402 7.39 24.22 15.18
C GLN A 402 6.58 25.08 14.19
N LEU A 403 7.06 25.29 12.96
CA LEU A 403 6.35 26.08 11.93
C LEU A 403 4.98 25.51 11.54
N ARG A 404 4.80 24.19 11.69
CA ARG A 404 3.54 23.48 11.46
C ARG A 404 2.47 23.75 12.53
N GLN A 405 2.84 24.35 13.66
CA GLN A 405 1.94 24.48 14.81
C GLN A 405 1.14 25.79 14.75
N GLU A 406 -0.04 25.72 14.14
CA GLU A 406 -1.06 26.76 14.31
C GLU A 406 -1.60 26.77 15.75
N PRO A 407 -1.60 27.92 16.46
CA PRO A 407 -2.25 28.05 17.77
C PRO A 407 -3.78 27.91 17.72
N TYR A 408 -4.37 27.98 16.52
CA TYR A 408 -5.82 28.09 16.28
C TYR A 408 -6.43 26.92 15.50
N SER A 409 -5.82 25.74 15.50
CA SER A 409 -6.53 24.53 15.05
C SER A 409 -7.68 24.21 16.01
N LEU A 410 -8.91 24.56 15.63
CA LEU A 410 -10.16 24.34 16.39
C LEU A 410 -10.47 22.85 16.70
N TYR A 411 -9.66 21.93 16.19
CA TYR A 411 -9.55 20.56 16.66
C TYR A 411 -8.18 20.39 17.35
N GLY A 412 -8.23 20.19 18.67
CA GLY A 412 -7.11 20.45 19.59
C GLY A 412 -5.77 19.75 19.35
N ALA A 413 -4.76 20.27 20.05
CA ALA A 413 -3.35 19.86 20.01
C ALA A 413 -3.06 18.47 20.63
N THR A 414 -3.90 17.47 20.32
CA THR A 414 -3.81 16.08 20.82
C THR A 414 -3.87 15.02 19.71
N GLY A 415 -3.88 15.44 18.44
CA GLY A 415 -3.68 14.53 17.32
C GLY A 415 -2.29 13.90 17.36
N GLN A 416 -2.19 12.66 17.84
CA GLN A 416 -0.93 11.90 17.97
C GLN A 416 -0.24 11.76 16.60
N ARG A 417 0.67 12.69 16.30
CA ARG A 417 1.32 12.89 14.98
C ARG A 417 2.16 11.68 14.55
N CYS A 418 2.86 11.09 15.52
CA CYS A 418 3.57 9.84 15.33
C CYS A 418 2.67 8.65 15.65
N HIS A 419 2.33 7.85 14.63
CA HIS A 419 1.59 6.61 14.82
C HIS A 419 2.54 5.48 15.23
N MET A 420 2.34 4.99 16.46
CA MET A 420 3.20 3.99 17.11
C MET A 420 2.45 2.66 17.30
N CYS A 421 3.13 1.55 17.05
CA CYS A 421 2.66 0.20 17.37
C CYS A 421 3.77 -0.60 18.07
N LEU A 422 3.39 -1.66 18.78
CA LEU A 422 4.33 -2.63 19.37
C LEU A 422 4.56 -3.82 18.43
N ARG A 423 5.64 -4.58 18.63
CA ARG A 423 5.87 -5.85 17.91
C ARG A 423 4.74 -6.87 18.09
N SER A 424 4.06 -6.83 19.22
CA SER A 424 2.90 -7.67 19.56
C SER A 424 1.56 -7.13 19.06
N ASP A 425 1.50 -5.90 18.53
CA ASP A 425 0.26 -5.37 17.97
C ASP A 425 -0.14 -6.13 16.70
N SER A 426 -1.44 -6.34 16.51
CA SER A 426 -1.96 -7.07 15.36
C SER A 426 -1.81 -6.30 14.05
N LEU A 427 -1.74 -7.04 12.93
CA LEU A 427 -1.73 -6.46 11.58
C LEU A 427 -2.92 -5.52 11.35
N HIS A 428 -4.12 -5.87 11.85
CA HIS A 428 -5.31 -5.01 11.82
C HIS A 428 -5.03 -3.62 12.41
N LYS A 429 -4.42 -3.56 13.60
CA LYS A 429 -4.13 -2.30 14.29
C LYS A 429 -3.13 -1.44 13.51
N VAL A 430 -2.14 -2.06 12.86
CA VAL A 430 -1.21 -1.34 11.96
C VAL A 430 -1.95 -0.81 10.73
N MET A 431 -2.82 -1.62 10.12
CA MET A 431 -3.63 -1.23 8.97
C MET A 431 -4.60 -0.08 9.30
N GLU A 432 -5.32 -0.13 10.42
CA GLU A 432 -6.19 0.97 10.89
C GLU A 432 -5.44 2.28 11.12
N ARG A 433 -4.16 2.22 11.53
CA ARG A 433 -3.32 3.42 11.70
C ARG A 433 -2.87 3.97 10.36
N LEU A 434 -2.46 3.12 9.42
CA LEU A 434 -2.06 3.51 8.06
C LEU A 434 -3.25 3.97 7.20
N ALA A 435 -4.46 3.49 7.47
CA ALA A 435 -5.70 3.91 6.79
C ALA A 435 -6.17 5.34 7.17
N LYS A 436 -5.52 6.00 8.13
CA LYS A 436 -5.84 7.39 8.50
C LYS A 436 -5.29 8.35 7.42
N PRO A 437 -6.07 9.36 6.99
CA PRO A 437 -5.61 10.35 6.02
C PRO A 437 -4.28 11.00 6.42
N GLY A 438 -3.36 11.12 5.47
CA GLY A 438 -2.02 11.69 5.66
C GLY A 438 -0.99 10.75 6.29
N VAL A 439 -1.38 9.60 6.87
CA VAL A 439 -0.46 8.67 7.51
C VAL A 439 0.22 7.79 6.47
N ARG A 440 1.54 7.94 6.31
CA ARG A 440 2.32 7.16 5.32
C ARG A 440 3.18 6.05 5.94
N ARG A 441 3.45 6.13 7.24
CA ARG A 441 4.19 5.13 8.04
C ARG A 441 3.66 5.03 9.47
N VAL A 442 3.87 3.86 10.06
CA VAL A 442 3.74 3.56 11.49
C VAL A 442 5.12 3.15 12.01
N VAL A 443 5.56 3.73 13.12
CA VAL A 443 6.82 3.37 13.78
C VAL A 443 6.55 2.24 14.77
N ILE A 444 7.38 1.20 14.75
CA ILE A 444 7.34 0.11 15.71
C ILE A 444 8.34 0.40 16.82
N VAL A 445 7.88 0.32 18.07
CA VAL A 445 8.69 0.62 19.26
C VAL A 445 8.60 -0.48 20.31
N GLU A 446 9.65 -0.55 21.13
CA GLU A 446 9.65 -1.36 22.35
C GLU A 446 8.67 -0.77 23.38
N ALA A 447 7.96 -1.65 24.09
CA ALA A 447 7.08 -1.27 25.18
C ALA A 447 7.86 -0.65 26.36
N GLY A 448 7.33 0.42 26.96
CA GLY A 448 7.99 1.13 28.06
C GLY A 448 9.00 2.17 27.57
N SER A 449 10.13 1.74 27.00
CA SER A 449 11.21 2.64 26.57
C SER A 449 10.84 3.54 25.40
N LYS A 450 9.92 3.10 24.53
CA LYS A 450 9.65 3.70 23.21
C LYS A 450 10.85 3.71 22.25
N ARG A 451 11.89 2.89 22.52
CA ARG A 451 13.03 2.72 21.60
C ARG A 451 12.51 2.28 20.22
N VAL A 452 12.97 2.92 19.16
CA VAL A 452 12.57 2.56 17.78
C VAL A 452 13.16 1.20 17.41
N GLU A 453 12.28 0.27 17.02
CA GLU A 453 12.67 -1.08 16.57
C GLU A 453 12.51 -1.25 15.05
N GLY A 454 11.61 -0.48 14.43
CA GLY A 454 11.38 -0.53 12.99
C GLY A 454 10.34 0.47 12.51
N ILE A 455 10.04 0.43 11.22
CA ILE A 455 9.03 1.27 10.58
C ILE A 455 8.32 0.52 9.44
N ILE A 456 7.01 0.67 9.37
CA ILE A 456 6.16 0.03 8.35
C ILE A 456 5.44 1.12 7.57
N SER A 457 5.58 1.12 6.25
CA SER A 457 4.91 2.06 5.35
C SER A 457 3.61 1.51 4.77
N LEU A 458 2.78 2.42 4.26
CA LEU A 458 1.64 2.07 3.41
C LEU A 458 2.04 1.13 2.27
N GLY A 459 3.21 1.33 1.67
CA GLY A 459 3.70 0.49 0.59
C GLY A 459 3.99 -0.93 1.05
N ASP A 460 4.53 -1.12 2.25
CA ASP A 460 4.96 -2.43 2.76
C ASP A 460 3.79 -3.39 2.97
N ILE A 461 2.62 -2.87 3.39
CA ILE A 461 1.38 -3.65 3.55
C ILE A 461 0.96 -4.33 2.24
N PHE A 462 1.12 -3.64 1.10
CA PHE A 462 0.76 -4.15 -0.23
C PHE A 462 1.98 -4.62 -1.05
N SER A 463 3.19 -4.68 -0.47
CA SER A 463 4.43 -4.86 -1.22
C SER A 463 4.71 -6.32 -1.58
N ALA A 464 5.15 -6.52 -2.82
CA ALA A 464 5.58 -7.81 -3.33
C ALA A 464 6.85 -8.39 -2.66
N LYS A 465 7.65 -7.55 -1.99
CA LYS A 465 8.96 -7.95 -1.42
C LYS A 465 8.87 -8.69 -0.08
N THR A 466 7.73 -8.61 0.60
CA THR A 466 7.54 -9.00 2.00
C THR A 466 6.67 -10.28 2.13
N GLY A 467 6.55 -11.07 1.06
CA GLY A 467 5.60 -12.20 0.98
C GLY A 467 4.13 -11.78 0.87
N LEU A 468 3.82 -10.49 0.99
CA LEU A 468 2.47 -9.96 0.91
C LEU A 468 1.93 -9.82 -0.53
N ASP A 469 2.76 -10.03 -1.57
CA ASP A 469 2.25 -10.23 -2.93
C ASP A 469 1.20 -11.35 -2.96
N GLU A 470 1.51 -12.45 -2.27
CA GLU A 470 0.60 -13.58 -2.15
C GLU A 470 -0.67 -13.14 -1.42
N ILE A 471 -0.55 -12.33 -0.36
CA ILE A 471 -1.65 -11.93 0.53
C ILE A 471 -2.70 -11.03 -0.13
N TRP A 472 -2.34 -10.26 -1.15
CA TRP A 472 -3.30 -9.37 -1.83
C TRP A 472 -3.53 -9.74 -3.30
N PHE A 473 -2.60 -10.45 -3.95
CA PHE A 473 -2.61 -10.66 -5.40
C PHE A 473 -2.45 -12.13 -5.84
N GLY A 474 -2.17 -13.04 -4.91
CA GLY A 474 -1.96 -14.48 -5.16
C GLY A 474 -0.54 -14.81 -5.65
N SER A 475 -0.11 -16.05 -5.44
CA SER A 475 1.24 -16.51 -5.83
C SER A 475 1.52 -16.39 -7.34
N LYS A 476 2.77 -16.15 -7.70
CA LYS A 476 3.24 -15.70 -9.04
C LYS A 476 3.06 -16.66 -10.23
N GLN A 477 2.35 -17.78 -10.09
CA GLN A 477 2.26 -18.81 -11.13
C GLN A 477 1.46 -18.43 -12.39
N ALA A 478 0.80 -17.26 -12.44
CA ALA A 478 0.10 -16.77 -13.63
C ALA A 478 0.90 -15.77 -14.50
N PHE A 479 2.14 -15.42 -14.15
CA PHE A 479 2.96 -14.45 -14.90
C PHE A 479 4.08 -15.12 -15.72
N GLY A 480 3.66 -15.95 -16.68
CA GLY A 480 4.54 -16.61 -17.65
C GLY A 480 3.94 -16.66 -19.05
N GLN A 481 4.47 -15.83 -19.96
CA GLN A 481 4.44 -16.00 -21.42
C GLN A 481 3.09 -16.35 -22.10
N ASN A 482 2.23 -15.36 -22.32
CA ASN A 482 1.43 -15.34 -23.55
C ASN A 482 2.23 -14.64 -24.66
N ARG A 483 3.09 -15.41 -25.34
CA ARG A 483 3.83 -14.98 -26.53
C ARG A 483 3.54 -15.92 -27.70
N ILE A 484 2.28 -15.89 -28.13
CA ILE A 484 1.71 -16.55 -29.31
C ILE A 484 0.61 -15.61 -29.81
N GLY A 485 0.50 -15.24 -31.08
CA GLY A 485 1.43 -15.39 -32.21
C GLY A 485 0.75 -14.82 -33.45
N LEU A 486 1.32 -13.78 -34.06
CA LEU A 486 0.98 -13.41 -35.44
C LEU A 486 2.23 -13.51 -36.28
N GLU A 487 2.23 -14.51 -37.18
CA GLU A 487 3.30 -14.70 -38.12
C GLU A 487 3.30 -13.63 -39.21
N ARG A 488 4.51 -13.40 -39.69
CA ARG A 488 4.87 -12.54 -40.82
C ARG A 488 4.01 -12.89 -42.05
N VAL A 489 3.33 -11.90 -42.62
CA VAL A 489 3.15 -11.87 -44.07
C VAL A 489 4.32 -11.06 -44.64
N SER A 490 5.10 -11.70 -45.50
CA SER A 490 6.26 -11.08 -46.15
C SER A 490 5.82 -10.07 -47.21
N SER A 491 6.47 -8.91 -47.23
CA SER A 491 6.72 -8.19 -48.49
C SER A 491 7.99 -7.36 -48.38
N GLU A 492 9.11 -7.94 -48.84
CA GLU A 492 10.29 -7.17 -49.20
C GLU A 492 9.94 -6.20 -50.35
N LYS A 493 10.30 -4.91 -50.22
CA LYS A 493 11.26 -4.25 -51.15
C LYS A 493 11.48 -2.76 -50.89
N LYS A 494 12.73 -2.37 -51.20
CA LYS A 494 13.28 -1.04 -51.56
C LYS A 494 13.71 -0.05 -50.45
N LYS A 495 15.05 0.01 -50.34
CA LYS A 495 15.94 1.19 -50.24
C LYS A 495 15.90 1.97 -48.92
N GLU A 496 16.98 2.06 -48.13
CA GLU A 496 18.37 2.53 -48.39
C GLU A 496 18.48 4.01 -48.77
N SER A 497 19.49 4.69 -48.18
CA SER A 497 19.87 6.12 -48.34
C SER A 497 18.78 7.10 -47.84
N GLU A 498 19.01 8.33 -47.35
CA GLU A 498 20.18 9.20 -47.11
C GLU A 498 19.66 10.38 -46.23
N TRP A 499 20.36 11.10 -45.33
CA TRP A 499 21.77 11.25 -44.91
C TRP A 499 21.88 11.26 -43.36
N ALA A 500 23.11 11.23 -42.82
CA ALA A 500 23.46 11.94 -41.58
C ALA A 500 24.36 13.13 -41.93
N HIS A 501 24.15 14.30 -41.33
CA HIS A 501 25.13 15.38 -41.03
C HIS A 501 24.38 16.67 -40.68
N PHE A 502 24.70 17.30 -39.55
CA PHE A 502 25.09 18.73 -39.46
C PHE A 502 25.44 19.11 -38.01
N TYR A 503 26.74 19.03 -37.69
CA TYR A 503 27.36 19.91 -36.70
C TYR A 503 28.05 21.04 -37.49
N GLY A 504 28.01 22.28 -36.99
CA GLY A 504 28.98 23.30 -37.38
C GLY A 504 28.42 24.65 -37.85
N SER A 505 28.26 25.57 -36.89
CA SER A 505 28.79 26.96 -36.93
C SER A 505 28.49 27.89 -38.11
N GLY A 506 27.99 29.11 -37.84
CA GLY A 506 28.21 30.24 -38.76
C GLY A 506 27.23 31.41 -38.69
N SER A 507 27.48 32.35 -37.78
CA SER A 507 27.03 33.75 -37.74
C SER A 507 26.49 34.40 -39.05
N SER A 508 25.37 35.13 -38.98
CA SER A 508 25.25 36.56 -39.38
C SER A 508 23.83 37.14 -39.26
N GLY A 509 23.71 38.36 -38.73
CA GLY A 509 23.00 39.46 -39.40
C GLY A 509 21.46 39.55 -39.40
N TYR A 510 20.93 40.49 -38.59
CA TYR A 510 19.84 41.43 -38.92
C TYR A 510 18.75 41.05 -39.95
N ASN A 511 17.51 40.85 -39.49
CA ASN A 511 16.50 41.93 -39.55
C ASN A 511 15.17 41.51 -38.89
N GLY A 512 14.54 42.43 -38.16
CA GLY A 512 13.19 42.20 -37.62
C GLY A 512 12.09 42.52 -38.64
N ARG A 513 10.97 41.80 -38.55
CA ARG A 513 9.66 42.29 -39.00
C ARG A 513 8.58 41.88 -38.00
N TYR A 514 7.87 42.88 -37.50
CA TYR A 514 6.57 42.71 -36.86
C TYR A 514 5.59 42.09 -37.86
N SER A 515 4.69 41.24 -37.38
CA SER A 515 3.39 41.01 -38.01
C SER A 515 2.33 40.92 -36.92
N SER A 516 1.55 41.98 -36.77
CA SER A 516 0.27 41.91 -36.05
C SER A 516 -0.77 41.26 -36.96
N PHE A 517 -1.60 40.39 -36.39
CA PHE A 517 -2.85 39.99 -37.01
C PHE A 517 -3.99 40.27 -36.04
N ALA A 518 -4.77 41.30 -36.35
CA ALA A 518 -6.06 41.56 -35.75
C ALA A 518 -7.09 41.49 -36.87
N GLN A 519 -8.05 40.55 -36.80
CA GLN A 519 -9.21 40.63 -37.67
C GLN A 519 -10.45 39.92 -37.09
N GLY A 520 -11.55 40.67 -37.09
CA GLY A 520 -12.86 40.13 -37.49
C GLY A 520 -13.66 39.35 -36.45
N ARG A 521 -14.48 40.06 -35.65
CA ARG A 521 -15.81 39.53 -35.31
C ARG A 521 -16.69 39.52 -36.55
N GLY A 522 -17.59 38.54 -36.66
CA GLY A 522 -18.72 38.57 -37.59
C GLY A 522 -19.58 37.31 -37.49
N GLY A 523 -20.89 37.47 -37.30
CA GLY A 523 -21.87 36.39 -37.13
C GLY A 523 -22.43 36.34 -35.73
#